data_AF-A0A6A6ML91-F1
#
_entry.id   AF-A0A6A6ML91-F1
#
_cell.length_a   1.000
_cell.length_b   1.000
_cell.length_c   1.000
_cell.angle_alpha   90.00
_cell.angle_beta   90.00
_cell.angle_gamma   90.00
#
_symmetry.space_group_name_H-M   'P 1'
#
loop_
_entity.id
_entity.type
_entity.pdbx_description
1 polymer ?
#
loop_
_entity_poly.entity_id
_entity_poly.type
_entity_poly.pdbx_seq_one_letter_code
_entity_poly.pdbx_strand_id
1 'polypeptide(L)'
;MEEISETAKAYYANLSGKQKRLTTDTFQAIDANGDGKISFNEYAQYLKQKGFKILSSPDFFRKLDKDGNGALDFDEFITVHYICSSKRVYFCDECRVFLDGVYFTCVQCFNGPGNTYDLCCACYRDKDVNHHKDALFLDNYTLLQAKRQQNKDQDKNEGASEAFKLATAGIETTSNVVSLCSQM
;
A
#
# COMPACT_ATOMS: atom_id res chain seq x y z
N MET A 1 -10.12 6.50 11.13
CA MET A 1 -8.82 6.47 11.85
C MET A 1 -8.72 5.41 12.95
N GLU A 2 -9.81 5.05 13.63
CA GLU A 2 -9.77 4.06 14.73
C GLU A 2 -9.20 2.70 14.28
N GLU A 3 -9.70 2.14 13.18
CA GLU A 3 -9.20 0.85 12.64
C GLU A 3 -7.70 0.88 12.31
N ILE A 4 -7.21 1.99 11.74
CA ILE A 4 -5.79 2.16 11.43
C ILE A 4 -4.97 2.27 12.71
N SER A 5 -5.47 2.96 13.74
CA SER A 5 -4.80 3.09 15.03
C SER A 5 -4.66 1.73 15.71
N GLU A 6 -5.73 0.94 15.77
CA GLU A 6 -5.68 -0.41 16.33
C GLU A 6 -4.77 -1.35 15.53
N THR A 7 -4.80 -1.23 14.20
CA THR A 7 -3.86 -1.95 13.33
C THR A 7 -2.41 -1.56 13.65
N ALA A 8 -2.12 -0.27 13.77
CA ALA A 8 -0.78 0.23 14.07
C ALA A 8 -0.27 -0.28 15.43
N LYS A 9 -1.11 -0.27 16.46
CA LYS A 9 -0.80 -0.84 17.78
C LYS A 9 -0.54 -2.34 17.71
N ALA A 10 -1.34 -3.10 16.95
CA ALA A 10 -1.13 -4.52 16.75
C ALA A 10 0.21 -4.82 16.05
N TYR A 11 0.55 -4.07 15.00
CA TYR A 11 1.85 -4.16 14.34
C TYR A 11 2.98 -3.83 15.31
N TYR A 12 2.86 -2.73 16.05
CA TYR A 12 3.84 -2.31 17.05
C TYR A 12 4.07 -3.37 18.13
N ALA A 13 3.00 -3.96 18.66
CA ALA A 13 3.07 -5.01 19.68
C ALA A 13 3.91 -6.20 19.22
N ASN A 14 3.84 -6.55 17.93
CA ASN A 14 4.55 -7.68 17.32
C ASN A 14 5.93 -7.32 16.72
N LEU A 15 6.39 -6.07 16.86
CA LEU A 15 7.73 -5.68 16.44
C LEU A 15 8.81 -6.33 17.32
N SER A 16 9.96 -6.61 16.71
CA SER A 16 11.15 -7.01 17.47
C SER A 16 11.58 -5.91 18.44
N GLY A 17 12.30 -6.27 19.51
CA GLY A 17 12.80 -5.28 20.48
C GLY A 17 13.69 -4.20 19.84
N LYS A 18 14.42 -4.52 18.77
CA LYS A 18 15.19 -3.54 17.98
C LYS A 18 14.28 -2.54 17.28
N GLN A 19 13.20 -3.00 16.66
CA GLN A 19 12.25 -2.13 15.96
C GLN A 19 11.43 -1.27 16.93
N LYS A 20 11.05 -1.80 18.10
CA LYS A 20 10.41 -1.00 19.16
C LYS A 20 11.32 0.14 19.62
N ARG A 21 12.59 -0.17 19.89
CA ARG A 21 13.60 0.87 20.20
C ARG A 21 13.71 1.93 19.12
N LEU A 22 13.84 1.54 17.85
CA LEU A 22 13.87 2.51 16.74
C LEU A 22 12.62 3.39 16.67
N THR A 23 11.46 2.86 17.03
CA THR A 23 10.20 3.64 17.08
C THR A 23 10.24 4.64 18.24
N THR A 24 10.69 4.22 19.42
CA THR A 24 10.90 5.11 20.58
C THR A 24 11.94 6.19 20.31
N ASP A 25 13.08 5.83 19.71
CA ASP A 25 14.14 6.76 19.34
C ASP A 25 13.63 7.79 18.33
N THR A 26 12.77 7.36 17.39
CA THR A 26 12.13 8.27 16.43
C THR A 26 11.17 9.23 17.12
N PHE A 27 10.36 8.77 18.08
CA PHE A 27 9.48 9.64 18.88
C PHE A 27 10.28 10.71 19.61
N GLN A 28 11.32 10.30 20.34
CA GLN A 28 12.19 11.21 21.10
C GLN A 28 12.96 12.20 20.21
N ALA A 29 13.29 11.80 18.98
CA ALA A 29 13.94 12.71 18.02
C ALA A 29 12.99 13.77 17.45
N ILE A 30 11.67 13.54 17.50
CA ILE A 30 10.65 14.49 17.03
C ILE A 30 10.22 15.41 18.17
N ASP A 31 10.05 14.87 19.38
CA ASP A 31 9.81 15.60 20.63
C ASP A 31 11.04 16.44 20.99
N ALA A 32 11.16 17.61 20.38
CA ALA A 32 12.35 18.44 20.43
C ALA A 32 12.44 19.21 21.76
N ASN A 33 11.29 19.52 22.37
CA ASN A 33 11.23 20.19 23.66
C ASN A 33 11.30 19.20 24.85
N GLY A 34 11.14 17.90 24.62
CA GLY A 34 11.25 16.84 25.62
C GLY A 34 10.09 16.79 26.61
N ASP A 35 8.91 17.28 26.23
CA ASP A 35 7.72 17.32 27.09
C ASP A 35 6.93 16.00 27.09
N GLY A 36 7.41 14.99 26.34
CA GLY A 36 6.84 13.65 26.26
C GLY A 36 5.67 13.53 25.29
N LYS A 37 5.44 14.53 24.44
CA LYS A 37 4.38 14.58 23.44
C LYS A 37 4.85 15.34 22.21
N ILE A 38 4.22 15.12 21.07
CA ILE A 38 4.59 15.76 19.80
C ILE A 38 3.58 16.84 19.49
N SER A 39 4.00 18.10 19.55
CA SER A 39 3.18 19.23 19.12
C SER A 39 2.93 19.21 17.61
N PHE A 40 1.88 19.92 17.16
CA PHE A 40 1.61 20.09 15.72
C PHE A 40 2.82 20.62 14.94
N ASN A 41 3.62 21.52 15.54
CA ASN A 41 4.78 22.09 14.88
C ASN A 41 5.90 21.07 14.67
N GLU A 42 6.21 20.27 15.69
CA GLU A 42 7.21 19.19 15.61
C GLU A 42 6.77 18.13 14.60
N TYR A 43 5.49 17.74 14.66
CA TYR A 43 4.85 16.86 13.70
C TYR A 43 4.99 17.34 12.26
N ALA A 44 4.62 18.60 11.98
CA ALA A 44 4.66 19.17 10.64
C ALA A 44 6.10 19.25 10.10
N GLN A 45 7.07 19.59 10.95
CA GLN A 45 8.48 19.59 10.59
C GLN A 45 8.97 18.18 10.25
N TYR A 46 8.66 17.19 11.07
CA TYR A 46 9.01 15.80 10.84
C TYR A 46 8.49 15.29 9.49
N LEU A 47 7.20 15.49 9.21
CA LEU A 47 6.60 15.02 7.95
C LEU A 47 7.16 15.73 6.72
N LYS A 48 7.47 17.02 6.84
CA LYS A 48 8.13 17.78 5.77
C LYS A 48 9.51 17.18 5.46
N GLN A 49 10.29 16.82 6.48
CA GLN A 49 11.61 16.18 6.30
C GLN A 49 11.50 14.79 5.67
N LYS A 50 10.45 14.02 6.01
CA LYS A 50 10.19 12.69 5.43
C LYS A 50 9.57 12.73 4.02
N GLY A 51 9.20 13.91 3.52
CA GLY A 51 8.56 14.07 2.21
C GLY A 51 7.05 13.84 2.20
N PHE A 52 6.42 13.63 3.36
CA PHE A 52 4.98 13.40 3.50
C PHE A 52 4.20 14.70 3.75
N LYS A 53 4.43 15.73 2.91
CA LYS A 53 3.80 17.06 3.07
C LYS A 53 2.26 17.02 3.10
N ILE A 54 1.64 16.06 2.43
CA ILE A 54 0.18 15.94 2.41
C ILE A 54 -0.41 15.52 3.78
N LEU A 55 0.39 14.85 4.61
CA LEU A 55 -0.01 14.45 5.96
C LEU A 55 0.15 15.60 6.98
N SER A 56 0.91 16.65 6.68
CA SER A 56 1.17 17.75 7.61
C SER A 56 0.00 18.75 7.74
N SER A 57 -1.21 18.37 7.36
CA SER A 57 -2.39 19.23 7.46
C SER A 57 -2.92 19.23 8.91
N PRO A 58 -3.42 20.38 9.41
CA PRO A 58 -4.07 20.43 10.72
C PRO A 58 -5.25 19.46 10.83
N ASP A 59 -5.97 19.23 9.73
CA ASP A 59 -7.12 18.33 9.69
C ASP A 59 -6.71 16.88 9.91
N PHE A 60 -5.60 16.45 9.30
CA PHE A 60 -5.08 15.11 9.49
C PHE A 60 -4.46 14.93 10.89
N PHE A 61 -3.81 15.96 11.42
CA PHE A 61 -3.34 15.95 12.81
C PHE A 61 -4.48 15.75 13.80
N ARG A 62 -5.59 16.50 13.68
CA ARG A 62 -6.77 16.33 14.54
C ARG A 62 -7.46 14.97 14.42
N LYS A 63 -7.22 14.24 13.33
CA LYS A 63 -7.70 12.86 13.17
C LYS A 63 -6.84 11.84 13.92
N LEU A 64 -5.58 12.20 14.21
CA LEU A 64 -4.62 11.41 14.97
C LEU A 64 -4.70 11.70 16.47
N ASP A 65 -4.84 12.96 16.84
CA ASP A 65 -5.06 13.45 18.22
C ASP A 65 -6.47 13.02 18.69
N LYS A 66 -6.52 11.90 19.41
CA LYS A 66 -7.76 11.22 19.82
C LYS A 66 -8.35 11.83 21.07
N ASP A 67 -7.51 12.24 22.00
CA ASP A 67 -7.96 12.86 23.24
C ASP A 67 -8.22 14.37 23.08
N GLY A 68 -7.78 14.97 21.97
CA GLY A 68 -8.00 16.36 21.63
C GLY A 68 -7.12 17.33 22.43
N ASN A 69 -6.00 16.84 22.97
CA ASN A 69 -5.12 17.64 23.83
C ASN A 69 -4.21 18.60 23.04
N GLY A 70 -4.21 18.53 21.71
CA GLY A 70 -3.42 19.39 20.82
C GLY A 70 -1.99 18.90 20.56
N ALA A 71 -1.64 17.71 21.02
CA ALA A 71 -0.36 17.04 20.83
C ALA A 71 -0.59 15.54 20.57
N LEU A 72 0.42 14.83 20.08
CA LEU A 72 0.37 13.38 19.94
C LEU A 72 1.18 12.73 21.05
N ASP A 73 0.56 11.88 21.85
CA ASP A 73 1.29 10.99 22.74
C ASP A 73 1.97 9.85 21.96
N PHE A 74 2.66 8.95 22.67
CA PHE A 74 3.37 7.84 22.03
C PHE A 74 2.42 6.86 21.31
N ASP A 75 1.24 6.59 21.88
CA ASP A 75 0.27 5.65 21.30
C ASP A 75 -0.37 6.23 20.03
N GLU A 76 -0.64 7.53 20.00
CA GLU A 76 -1.11 8.25 18.83
C GLU A 76 -0.01 8.36 17.76
N PHE A 77 1.22 8.61 18.19
CA PHE A 77 2.39 8.66 17.30
C PHE A 77 2.63 7.33 16.56
N ILE A 78 2.43 6.17 17.22
CA ILE A 78 2.54 4.86 16.57
C ILE A 78 1.68 4.79 15.30
N THR A 79 0.52 5.45 15.30
CA THR A 79 -0.40 5.47 14.15
C THR A 79 0.23 6.20 12.96
N VAL A 80 0.79 7.40 13.14
CA VAL A 80 1.45 8.12 12.02
C VAL A 80 2.73 7.43 11.59
N HIS A 81 3.51 6.88 12.53
CA HIS A 81 4.72 6.13 12.22
C HIS A 81 4.40 4.90 11.36
N TYR A 82 3.35 4.16 11.69
CA TYR A 82 2.85 3.04 10.88
C TYR A 82 2.43 3.49 9.48
N ILE A 83 1.64 4.57 9.36
CA ILE A 83 1.19 5.10 8.07
C ILE A 83 2.38 5.47 7.16
N CYS A 84 3.37 6.16 7.71
CA CYS A 84 4.56 6.59 6.96
C CYS A 84 5.46 5.42 6.56
N SER A 85 5.70 4.49 7.48
CA SER A 85 6.60 3.34 7.24
C SER A 85 6.00 2.29 6.29
N SER A 86 4.68 2.07 6.36
CA SER A 86 3.94 1.17 5.47
C SER A 86 3.61 1.79 4.12
N LYS A 87 3.82 3.11 3.95
CA LYS A 87 3.39 3.90 2.79
C LYS A 87 1.87 3.85 2.57
N ARG A 88 1.09 3.67 3.64
CA ARG A 88 -0.40 3.69 3.62
C ARG A 88 -0.91 5.13 3.51
N VAL A 89 -0.57 5.81 2.42
CA VAL A 89 -0.82 7.25 2.21
C VAL A 89 -1.72 7.41 0.98
N TYR A 90 -2.99 7.03 1.12
CA TYR A 90 -3.98 7.08 0.04
C TYR A 90 -4.96 8.22 0.26
N PHE A 91 -5.26 8.94 -0.81
CA PHE A 91 -6.23 10.05 -0.83
C PHE A 91 -7.16 9.87 -2.00
N CYS A 92 -8.42 10.25 -1.84
CA CYS A 92 -9.37 10.26 -2.94
C CYS A 92 -8.88 11.22 -4.03
N ASP A 93 -8.78 10.77 -5.27
CA ASP A 93 -8.32 11.60 -6.38
C ASP A 93 -9.29 12.74 -6.74
N GLU A 94 -10.57 12.58 -6.39
CA GLU A 94 -11.62 13.58 -6.60
C GLU A 94 -11.65 14.63 -5.48
N CYS A 95 -12.00 14.21 -4.26
CA CYS A 95 -12.27 15.14 -3.16
C CYS A 95 -11.10 15.30 -2.18
N ARG A 96 -9.97 14.61 -2.42
CA ARG A 96 -8.75 14.70 -1.60
C ARG A 96 -8.91 14.31 -0.14
N VAL A 97 -10.00 13.62 0.23
CA VAL A 97 -10.15 13.05 1.56
C VAL A 97 -9.14 11.90 1.75
N PHE A 98 -8.51 11.83 2.92
CA PHE A 98 -7.68 10.69 3.30
C PHE A 98 -8.53 9.42 3.36
N LEU A 99 -8.07 8.35 2.72
CA LEU A 99 -8.77 7.07 2.61
C LEU A 99 -8.40 6.19 3.81
N ASP A 100 -9.14 6.34 4.91
CA ASP A 100 -8.88 5.64 6.17
C ASP A 100 -9.66 4.33 6.38
N GLY A 101 -10.53 3.97 5.44
CA GLY A 101 -11.33 2.74 5.45
C GLY A 101 -11.33 2.04 4.09
N VAL A 102 -12.44 1.41 3.73
CA VAL A 102 -12.64 0.83 2.40
C VAL A 102 -12.60 1.94 1.34
N TYR A 103 -11.85 1.71 0.27
CA TYR A 103 -11.75 2.60 -0.88
C TYR A 103 -11.72 1.80 -2.18
N PHE A 104 -12.02 2.47 -3.29
CA PHE A 104 -12.10 1.85 -4.61
C PHE A 104 -10.91 2.29 -5.46
N THR A 105 -10.24 1.35 -6.11
CA THR A 105 -9.09 1.62 -6.96
C THR A 105 -9.39 1.19 -8.39
N CYS A 106 -9.05 2.05 -9.36
CA CYS A 106 -9.07 1.67 -10.78
C CYS A 106 -8.03 0.57 -11.04
N VAL A 107 -8.51 -0.60 -11.49
CA VAL A 107 -7.69 -1.79 -11.73
C VAL A 107 -6.65 -1.52 -12.82
N GLN A 108 -7.03 -0.78 -13.87
CA GLN A 108 -6.12 -0.43 -14.95
C GLN A 108 -5.00 0.49 -14.47
N CYS A 109 -5.30 1.55 -13.69
CA CYS A 109 -4.27 2.42 -13.12
C CYS A 109 -3.37 1.67 -12.13
N PHE A 110 -3.93 0.77 -11.31
CA PHE A 110 -3.16 -0.05 -10.38
C PHE A 110 -2.12 -0.95 -11.07
N ASN A 111 -2.44 -1.45 -12.27
CA ASN A 111 -1.54 -2.28 -13.06
C ASN A 111 -0.61 -1.49 -13.98
N GLY A 112 -0.86 -0.19 -14.12
CA GLY A 112 -0.11 0.70 -14.99
C GLY A 112 1.20 1.19 -14.35
N PRO A 113 2.06 1.84 -15.14
CA PRO A 113 3.31 2.42 -14.65
C PRO A 113 3.11 3.76 -13.90
N GLY A 114 1.90 4.30 -13.90
CA GLY A 114 1.55 5.58 -13.29
C GLY A 114 1.10 5.45 -11.84
N ASN A 115 0.54 6.54 -11.31
CA ASN A 115 -0.14 6.51 -10.02
C ASN A 115 -1.44 5.71 -10.11
N THR A 116 -1.87 5.16 -8.98
CA THR A 116 -3.22 4.63 -8.81
C THR A 116 -4.26 5.74 -8.99
N TYR A 117 -5.50 5.32 -9.22
CA TYR A 117 -6.66 6.21 -9.16
C TYR A 117 -7.61 5.66 -8.10
N ASP A 118 -7.66 6.33 -6.96
CA ASP A 118 -8.31 5.87 -5.74
C ASP A 118 -9.48 6.78 -5.37
N LEU A 119 -10.62 6.18 -5.03
CA LEU A 119 -11.86 6.88 -4.73
C LEU A 119 -12.40 6.48 -3.36
N CYS A 120 -12.90 7.48 -2.62
CA CYS A 120 -13.70 7.20 -1.44
C CYS A 120 -15.09 6.65 -1.84
N CYS A 121 -15.78 6.01 -0.88
CA CYS A 121 -17.11 5.46 -1.11
C CYS A 121 -18.14 6.48 -1.64
N ALA A 122 -18.02 7.75 -1.25
CA ALA A 122 -18.93 8.81 -1.72
C ALA A 122 -18.69 9.11 -3.20
N CYS A 123 -17.46 9.46 -3.59
CA CYS A 123 -17.11 9.76 -4.98
C CYS A 123 -17.36 8.58 -5.92
N TYR A 124 -17.12 7.34 -5.47
CA TYR A 124 -17.45 6.16 -6.26
C TYR A 124 -18.96 5.96 -6.47
N ARG A 125 -19.78 6.24 -5.44
CA ARG A 125 -21.24 6.12 -5.52
C ARG A 125 -21.87 7.13 -6.46
N ASP A 126 -21.37 8.35 -6.47
CA ASP A 126 -21.95 9.47 -7.21
C ASP A 126 -21.63 9.41 -8.72
N LYS A 127 -20.78 8.45 -9.14
CA LYS A 127 -20.53 7.94 -10.51
C LYS A 127 -20.09 8.93 -11.59
N ASP A 128 -20.13 10.24 -11.37
CA ASP A 128 -19.63 11.25 -12.32
C ASP A 128 -18.12 11.49 -12.13
N VAL A 129 -17.36 10.40 -12.18
CA VAL A 129 -15.90 10.43 -12.06
C VAL A 129 -15.36 10.64 -13.47
N ASN A 130 -14.73 11.79 -13.72
CA ASN A 130 -14.10 12.09 -15.00
C ASN A 130 -12.76 11.35 -15.14
N HIS A 131 -12.86 10.03 -15.26
CA HIS A 131 -11.76 9.11 -15.49
C HIS A 131 -11.93 8.40 -16.84
N HIS A 132 -11.01 7.52 -17.24
CA HIS A 132 -11.11 6.85 -18.54
C HIS A 132 -12.34 5.93 -18.62
N LYS A 133 -12.95 5.84 -19.82
CA LYS A 133 -14.31 5.29 -20.02
C LYS A 133 -14.46 3.79 -19.71
N ASP A 134 -13.38 3.03 -19.81
CA ASP A 134 -13.34 1.59 -19.57
C ASP A 134 -12.94 1.23 -18.13
N ALA A 135 -12.78 2.23 -17.25
CA ALA A 135 -12.29 2.02 -15.89
C ALA A 135 -13.12 1.00 -15.10
N LEU A 136 -12.44 -0.04 -14.64
CA LEU A 136 -12.99 -1.02 -13.71
C LEU A 136 -12.47 -0.68 -12.32
N PHE A 137 -13.38 -0.49 -11.36
CA PHE A 137 -13.02 -0.23 -9.97
C PHE A 137 -13.28 -1.47 -9.12
N LEU A 138 -12.34 -1.78 -8.23
CA LEU A 138 -12.51 -2.76 -7.17
C LEU A 138 -12.16 -2.12 -5.84
N ASP A 139 -12.84 -2.54 -4.77
CA ASP A 139 -12.42 -2.14 -3.44
C ASP A 139 -11.06 -2.77 -3.08
N ASN A 140 -10.37 -2.19 -2.10
CA ASN A 140 -9.03 -2.61 -1.71
C ASN A 140 -8.93 -4.08 -1.24
N TYR A 141 -10.01 -4.71 -0.74
CA TYR A 141 -10.02 -6.13 -0.39
C TYR A 141 -10.24 -7.02 -1.60
N THR A 142 -11.23 -6.68 -2.44
CA THR A 142 -11.52 -7.40 -3.68
C THR A 142 -10.34 -7.33 -4.65
N LEU A 143 -9.69 -6.17 -4.76
CA LEU A 143 -8.49 -6.01 -5.58
C LEU A 143 -7.36 -6.91 -5.09
N LEU A 144 -7.10 -6.97 -3.78
CA LEU A 144 -6.09 -7.85 -3.21
C LEU A 144 -6.39 -9.33 -3.50
N GLN A 145 -7.66 -9.72 -3.40
CA GLN A 145 -8.08 -11.09 -3.72
C GLN A 145 -7.93 -11.41 -5.21
N ALA A 146 -8.27 -10.48 -6.10
CA ALA A 146 -8.06 -10.62 -7.54
C ALA A 146 -6.57 -10.77 -7.87
N LYS A 147 -5.69 -10.00 -7.21
CA LYS A 147 -4.23 -10.13 -7.36
C LYS A 147 -3.69 -11.48 -6.89
N ARG A 148 -4.18 -12.00 -5.78
CA ARG A 148 -3.81 -13.36 -5.34
C ARG A 148 -4.19 -14.42 -6.36
N GLN A 149 -5.35 -14.29 -6.99
CA GLN A 149 -5.80 -15.24 -8.00
C GLN A 149 -4.95 -15.15 -9.28
N GLN A 150 -4.65 -13.93 -9.74
CA GLN A 150 -3.76 -13.70 -10.89
C GLN A 150 -2.38 -14.34 -10.69
N ASN A 151 -1.77 -14.20 -9.50
CA ASN A 151 -0.47 -14.79 -9.21
C ASN A 151 -0.52 -16.33 -9.26
N LYS A 152 -1.58 -16.96 -8.71
CA LYS A 152 -1.74 -18.43 -8.76
C LYS A 152 -1.90 -18.94 -10.19
N ASP A 153 -2.57 -18.18 -11.04
CA ASP A 153 -2.79 -18.57 -12.44
C ASP A 153 -1.54 -18.35 -13.29
N GLN A 154 -0.72 -17.33 -12.95
CA GLN A 154 0.63 -17.16 -13.51
C GLN A 154 1.56 -18.32 -13.12
N ASP A 155 1.61 -18.71 -11.84
CA ASP A 155 2.42 -19.85 -11.39
C ASP A 155 2.04 -21.17 -12.08
N LYS A 156 0.76 -21.37 -12.41
CA LYS A 156 0.30 -22.55 -13.16
C LYS A 156 0.70 -22.52 -14.62
N ASN A 157 0.65 -21.35 -15.27
CA ASN A 157 1.07 -21.19 -16.66
C ASN A 157 2.60 -21.23 -16.80
N GLU A 158 3.35 -20.69 -15.84
CA GLU A 158 4.81 -20.81 -15.79
C GLU A 158 5.24 -22.23 -15.45
N GLY A 159 4.57 -22.91 -14.50
CA GLY A 159 4.80 -24.32 -14.21
C GLY A 159 4.51 -25.24 -15.40
N ALA A 160 3.49 -24.92 -16.22
CA ALA A 160 3.22 -25.62 -17.48
C ALA A 160 4.30 -25.33 -18.54
N SER A 161 4.82 -24.11 -18.62
CA SER A 161 5.94 -23.74 -19.49
C SER A 161 7.26 -24.40 -19.08
N GLU A 162 7.55 -24.48 -17.78
CA GLU A 162 8.74 -25.11 -17.21
C GLU A 162 8.68 -26.64 -17.37
N ALA A 163 7.52 -27.26 -17.14
CA ALA A 163 7.29 -28.69 -17.38
C ALA A 163 7.42 -29.04 -18.88
N PHE A 164 6.98 -28.16 -19.78
CA PHE A 164 7.17 -28.32 -21.22
C PHE A 164 8.65 -28.20 -21.61
N LYS A 165 9.39 -27.25 -21.04
CA LYS A 165 10.86 -27.12 -21.24
C LYS A 165 11.64 -28.34 -20.73
N LEU A 166 11.28 -28.87 -19.56
CA LEU A 166 11.86 -30.10 -19.00
C LEU A 166 11.55 -31.33 -19.85
N ALA A 167 10.33 -31.42 -20.41
CA ALA A 167 9.95 -32.49 -21.33
C ALA A 167 10.69 -32.41 -22.68
N THR A 168 10.97 -31.20 -23.19
CA THR A 168 11.77 -31.03 -24.42
C THR A 168 13.27 -31.22 -24.21
N ALA A 169 13.81 -30.88 -23.02
CA ALA A 169 15.20 -31.12 -22.68
C ALA A 169 15.55 -32.62 -22.53
N GLY A 170 14.55 -33.48 -22.31
CA GLY A 170 14.69 -34.94 -22.27
C GLY A 170 14.72 -35.64 -23.64
N ILE A 171 14.59 -34.91 -24.76
CA ILE A 171 14.55 -35.50 -26.12
C ILE A 171 15.89 -35.32 -26.88
N GLU A 172 16.81 -34.48 -26.41
CA GLU A 172 18.11 -34.26 -27.08
C GLU A 172 19.20 -35.28 -26.67
N THR A 173 18.89 -36.58 -26.59
CA THR A 173 19.91 -37.62 -26.70
C THR A 173 19.32 -38.87 -27.33
N THR A 174 19.11 -38.88 -28.66
CA THR A 174 19.56 -39.99 -29.54
C THR A 174 19.30 -39.67 -31.01
N SER A 175 20.41 -39.59 -31.75
CA SER A 175 20.57 -39.97 -33.16
C SER A 175 20.06 -39.04 -34.27
N ASN A 176 21.03 -38.42 -34.95
CA ASN A 176 20.94 -37.97 -36.34
C ASN A 176 20.72 -39.15 -37.29
N VAL A 177 19.63 -39.18 -38.07
CA VAL A 177 19.62 -39.71 -39.45
C VAL A 177 18.40 -39.24 -40.27
N VAL A 178 18.72 -38.70 -41.46
CA VAL A 178 17.97 -38.72 -42.75
C VAL A 178 16.90 -37.64 -43.03
N SER A 179 17.38 -36.58 -43.70
CA SER A 179 16.98 -36.05 -45.02
C SER A 179 15.57 -36.32 -45.63
N LEU A 180 14.93 -35.21 -46.04
CA LEU A 180 14.04 -34.92 -47.18
C LEU A 180 13.11 -35.99 -47.80
N CYS A 181 11.81 -35.61 -47.92
CA CYS A 181 10.81 -35.82 -48.99
C CYS A 181 9.41 -35.86 -48.33
N SER A 182 8.30 -35.30 -48.81
CA SER A 182 7.91 -34.50 -49.98
C SER A 182 6.51 -33.95 -49.68
N GLN A 183 6.08 -32.93 -50.43
CA GLN A 183 4.74 -32.35 -50.44
C GLN A 183 3.60 -33.38 -50.58
N MET A 184 2.52 -33.18 -49.82
CA MET A 184 1.13 -33.08 -50.30
C MET A 184 0.39 -32.07 -49.41
#